data_AF-A0A290MXS7-F1
#
_entry.id   AF-A0A290MXS7-F1
#
_cell.length_a   1.000
_cell.length_b   1.000
_cell.length_c   1.000
_cell.angle_alpha   90.00
_cell.angle_beta   90.00
_cell.angle_gamma   90.00
#
_symmetry.space_group_name_H-M   'P 1'
#
loop_
_entity.id
_entity.type
_entity.pdbx_description
1 polymer ?
#
loop_
_entity_poly.entity_id
_entity_poly.type
_entity_poly.pdbx_seq_one_letter_code
_entity_poly.pdbx_strand_id
1 'polypeptide(L)'
;MRAKPPDPKEQAKRAALNALKRARRAAEKAGVELSEWEGEFLTSVAQRVETYGRAFSDPEKGARGQALSGNQAIKLKEIVRKAKGEKKPMKRGKGFGQPRRAATSAPQDED
;
A
#
# COMPACT_ATOMS: atom_id res chain seq x y z
N MET A 1 16.61 -12.28 27.46
CA MET A 1 17.20 -11.25 26.58
C MET A 1 16.20 -10.91 25.48
N ARG A 2 15.84 -9.64 25.26
CA ARG A 2 15.02 -9.25 24.11
C ARG A 2 15.89 -9.31 22.85
N ALA A 3 15.41 -9.96 21.81
CA ALA A 3 16.09 -10.00 20.52
C ALA A 3 16.35 -8.57 20.01
N LYS A 4 17.51 -8.35 19.40
CA LYS A 4 17.81 -7.08 18.72
C LYS A 4 16.70 -6.79 17.70
N PRO A 5 16.24 -5.53 17.58
CA PRO A 5 15.23 -5.19 16.58
C PRO A 5 15.74 -5.61 15.19
N PRO A 6 14.92 -6.33 14.40
CA PRO A 6 15.34 -6.81 13.09
C PRO A 6 15.67 -5.63 12.17
N ASP A 7 16.61 -5.82 11.23
CA ASP A 7 17.02 -4.78 10.28
C ASP A 7 15.77 -4.24 9.55
N PRO A 8 15.53 -2.91 9.55
CA PRO A 8 14.41 -2.30 8.83
C PRO A 8 14.27 -2.77 7.38
N LYS A 9 15.39 -3.03 6.68
CA LYS A 9 15.38 -3.54 5.29
C LYS A 9 14.86 -4.98 5.23
N GLU A 10 15.28 -5.83 6.15
CA GLU A 10 14.79 -7.20 6.23
C GLU A 10 13.31 -7.25 6.60
N GLN A 11 12.88 -6.38 7.51
CA GLN A 11 11.46 -6.22 7.85
C GLN A 11 10.65 -5.79 6.63
N ALA A 12 11.14 -4.81 5.87
CA ALA A 12 10.50 -4.34 4.64
C ALA A 12 10.40 -5.44 3.58
N LYS A 13 11.49 -6.18 3.37
CA LYS A 13 11.56 -7.34 2.47
C LYS A 13 10.49 -8.38 2.85
N ARG A 14 10.48 -8.80 4.12
CA ARG A 14 9.51 -9.79 4.64
C ARG A 14 8.07 -9.30 4.50
N ALA A 15 7.81 -8.03 4.83
CA ALA A 15 6.49 -7.44 4.71
C ALA A 15 5.99 -7.43 3.26
N ALA A 16 6.85 -7.05 2.30
CA ALA A 16 6.52 -7.04 0.88
C ALA A 16 6.24 -8.45 0.34
N LEU A 17 7.10 -9.43 0.65
CA LEU A 17 6.89 -10.83 0.23
C LEU A 17 5.58 -11.39 0.80
N ASN A 18 5.29 -11.11 2.07
CA ASN A 18 4.04 -11.54 2.70
C ASN A 18 2.83 -10.84 2.07
N ALA A 19 2.94 -9.57 1.68
CA ALA A 19 1.87 -8.86 1.00
C ALA A 19 1.58 -9.44 -0.40
N LEU A 20 2.61 -9.77 -1.17
CA LEU A 20 2.48 -10.44 -2.48
C LEU A 20 1.82 -11.82 -2.35
N LYS A 21 2.29 -12.63 -1.39
CA LYS A 21 1.69 -13.95 -1.08
C LYS A 21 0.22 -13.83 -0.68
N ARG A 22 -0.13 -12.84 0.14
CA ARG A 22 -1.52 -12.59 0.55
C ARG A 22 -2.39 -12.15 -0.62
N ALA A 23 -1.89 -11.32 -1.53
CA ALA A 23 -2.66 -10.90 -2.70
C ALA A 23 -3.00 -12.09 -3.61
N ARG A 24 -2.03 -12.95 -3.88
CA ARG A 24 -2.24 -14.19 -4.63
C ARG A 24 -3.31 -15.07 -3.96
N ARG A 25 -3.14 -15.36 -2.67
CA ARG A 25 -4.11 -16.17 -1.89
C ARG A 25 -5.50 -15.55 -1.85
N ALA A 26 -5.60 -14.22 -1.79
CA ALA A 26 -6.88 -13.53 -1.78
C ALA A 26 -7.62 -13.72 -3.12
N ALA A 27 -6.90 -13.62 -4.24
CA ALA A 27 -7.46 -13.87 -5.57
C ALA A 27 -7.91 -15.33 -5.73
N GLU A 28 -7.04 -16.28 -5.36
CA GLU A 28 -7.36 -17.72 -5.37
C GLU A 28 -8.59 -18.04 -4.51
N LYS A 29 -8.64 -17.54 -3.27
CA LYS A 29 -9.77 -17.76 -2.35
C LYS A 29 -11.07 -17.16 -2.86
N ALA A 30 -11.00 -16.04 -3.57
CA ALA A 30 -12.18 -15.38 -4.14
C ALA A 30 -12.62 -15.97 -5.48
N GLY A 31 -11.89 -16.95 -6.03
CA GLY A 31 -12.14 -17.48 -7.37
C GLY A 31 -11.91 -16.43 -8.47
N VAL A 32 -11.15 -15.38 -8.19
CA VAL A 32 -10.84 -14.32 -9.16
C VAL A 32 -9.60 -14.72 -9.94
N GLU A 33 -9.77 -14.95 -11.23
CA GLU A 33 -8.64 -15.17 -12.13
C GLU A 33 -7.82 -13.89 -12.26
N LEU A 34 -6.54 -13.99 -11.89
CA LEU A 34 -5.57 -12.95 -12.14
C LEU A 34 -5.32 -12.92 -13.65
N SER A 35 -5.22 -11.72 -14.24
CA SER A 35 -4.74 -11.67 -15.61
C SER A 35 -3.30 -12.19 -15.67
N GLU A 36 -2.87 -12.68 -16.83
CA GLU A 36 -1.49 -13.12 -17.09
C GLU A 36 -0.48 -12.10 -16.56
N TRP A 37 -0.65 -10.83 -16.96
CA TRP A 37 0.19 -9.73 -16.47
C TRP A 37 0.14 -9.52 -14.94
N GLU A 38 -1.01 -9.71 -14.28
CA GLU A 38 -1.12 -9.61 -12.82
C GLU A 38 -0.36 -10.75 -12.12
N GLY A 39 -0.41 -11.97 -12.68
CA GLY A 39 0.37 -13.12 -12.20
C GLY A 39 1.88 -12.92 -12.38
N GLU A 40 2.30 -12.47 -13.56
CA GLU A 40 3.68 -12.12 -13.87
C GLU A 40 4.19 -10.97 -12.99
N PHE A 41 3.37 -9.95 -12.76
CA PHE A 41 3.68 -8.85 -11.86
C PHE A 41 3.99 -9.35 -10.45
N LEU A 42 3.13 -10.20 -9.87
CA LEU A 42 3.35 -10.72 -8.52
C LEU A 42 4.63 -11.56 -8.44
N THR A 43 4.89 -12.38 -9.45
CA THR A 43 6.07 -13.26 -9.51
C THR A 43 7.37 -12.46 -9.68
N SER A 44 7.43 -11.57 -10.67
CA SER A 44 8.62 -10.77 -10.97
C SER A 44 8.98 -9.81 -9.84
N VAL A 45 7.98 -9.20 -9.18
CA VAL A 45 8.22 -8.33 -8.03
C VAL A 45 8.67 -9.14 -6.81
N ALA A 46 8.12 -10.34 -6.58
CA ALA A 46 8.57 -11.22 -5.51
C ALA A 46 10.03 -11.62 -5.69
N GLN A 47 10.42 -12.06 -6.90
CA GLN A 47 11.82 -12.39 -7.22
C GLN A 47 12.75 -11.20 -6.98
N ARG A 48 12.38 -10.00 -7.45
CA ARG A 48 13.19 -8.79 -7.24
C ARG A 48 13.35 -8.45 -5.75
N VAL A 49 12.29 -8.57 -4.96
CA VAL A 49 12.35 -8.32 -3.51
C VAL A 49 13.19 -9.40 -2.82
N GLU A 50 13.13 -10.66 -3.28
CA GLU A 50 13.97 -11.74 -2.77
C GLU A 50 15.45 -11.47 -3.02
N THR A 51 15.82 -11.18 -4.28
CA THR A 51 17.21 -10.96 -4.71
C THR A 51 17.82 -9.72 -4.10
N TYR A 52 17.11 -8.58 -4.13
CA TYR A 52 17.71 -7.28 -3.80
C TYR A 52 17.28 -6.74 -2.44
N GLY A 53 16.28 -7.34 -1.79
CA GLY A 53 15.75 -6.89 -0.50
C GLY A 53 15.27 -5.44 -0.48
N ARG A 54 15.08 -4.83 -1.66
CA ARG A 54 15.30 -3.39 -1.82
C ARG A 54 14.37 -2.61 -0.91
N ALA A 55 14.90 -1.64 -0.17
CA ALA A 55 14.14 -0.52 0.36
C ALA A 55 14.58 0.72 -0.43
N PHE A 56 13.66 1.52 -0.95
CA PHE A 56 14.03 2.65 -1.80
C PHE A 56 14.65 3.80 -0.99
N SER A 57 15.72 4.40 -1.52
CA SER A 57 16.32 5.63 -0.98
C SER A 57 15.66 6.91 -1.53
N ASP A 58 15.09 6.79 -2.74
CA ASP A 58 14.39 7.83 -3.48
C ASP A 58 12.92 7.96 -2.99
N PRO A 59 12.53 9.10 -2.39
CA PRO A 59 11.17 9.34 -1.90
C PRO A 59 10.08 9.24 -2.98
N GLU A 60 10.38 9.52 -4.25
CA GLU A 60 9.41 9.42 -5.34
C GLU A 60 9.06 7.97 -5.66
N LYS A 61 9.98 7.06 -5.33
CA LYS A 61 9.77 5.62 -5.52
C LYS A 61 9.12 5.00 -4.30
N GLY A 62 9.25 5.56 -3.10
CA GLY A 62 8.54 5.11 -1.91
C GLY A 62 9.20 5.60 -0.61
N ALA A 63 8.57 5.32 0.53
CA ALA A 63 9.13 5.68 1.82
C ALA A 63 10.46 4.96 2.09
N ARG A 64 11.40 5.65 2.73
CA ARG A 64 12.65 5.05 3.22
C ARG A 64 12.30 3.90 4.16
N GLY A 65 12.62 2.67 3.76
CA GLY A 65 12.25 1.46 4.49
C GLY A 65 11.03 0.70 3.94
N GLN A 66 10.46 1.11 2.81
CA GLN A 66 9.47 0.30 2.08
C GLN A 66 10.11 -0.42 0.90
N ALA A 67 9.74 -1.68 0.71
CA ALA A 67 10.36 -2.52 -0.31
C ALA A 67 9.70 -2.48 -1.69
N LEU A 68 8.47 -2.00 -1.74
CA LEU A 68 7.71 -1.80 -2.97
C LEU A 68 7.73 -0.34 -3.36
N SER A 69 7.65 -0.08 -4.66
CA SER A 69 7.47 1.30 -5.09
C SER A 69 6.03 1.75 -4.85
N GLY A 70 5.76 3.06 -4.82
CA GLY A 70 4.41 3.59 -4.69
C GLY A 70 3.43 2.98 -5.71
N ASN A 71 3.83 2.95 -6.98
CA ASN A 71 3.03 2.35 -8.06
C ASN A 71 2.82 0.85 -7.91
N GLN A 72 3.83 0.11 -7.47
CA GLN A 72 3.70 -1.32 -7.20
C GLN A 72 2.75 -1.60 -6.02
N ALA A 73 2.82 -0.78 -4.98
CA ALA A 73 1.91 -0.87 -3.85
C ALA A 73 0.46 -0.54 -4.26
N ILE A 74 0.26 0.43 -5.16
CA ILE A 74 -1.06 0.74 -5.75
C ILE A 74 -1.58 -0.46 -6.53
N LYS A 75 -0.77 -1.03 -7.43
CA LYS A 75 -1.19 -2.20 -8.22
C LYS A 75 -1.50 -3.41 -7.36
N LEU A 76 -0.72 -3.66 -6.31
CA LEU A 76 -0.99 -4.72 -5.34
C LEU A 76 -2.35 -4.53 -4.65
N LYS A 77 -2.67 -3.28 -4.25
CA LYS A 77 -3.97 -2.95 -3.66
C LYS A 77 -5.11 -3.13 -4.65
N GLU A 78 -4.91 -2.84 -5.93
CA GLU A 78 -5.91 -3.11 -6.98
C GLU A 78 -6.19 -4.59 -7.13
N ILE A 79 -5.16 -5.45 -7.15
CA ILE A 79 -5.34 -6.91 -7.21
C ILE A 79 -6.15 -7.41 -6.01
N VAL A 80 -5.78 -6.98 -4.79
CA VAL A 80 -6.50 -7.35 -3.57
C VAL A 80 -7.95 -6.85 -3.59
N ARG A 81 -8.18 -5.63 -4.09
CA ARG A 81 -9.52 -5.04 -4.17
C ARG A 81 -10.40 -5.76 -5.20
N LYS A 82 -9.83 -6.08 -6.36
CA LYS A 82 -10.45 -6.92 -7.39
C LYS A 82 -10.82 -8.29 -6.81
N ALA A 83 -9.93 -8.92 -6.05
CA ALA A 83 -10.20 -10.17 -5.34
C ALA A 83 -11.35 -10.02 -4.31
N LYS A 84 -11.51 -8.87 -3.69
CA LYS A 84 -12.65 -8.58 -2.78
C LYS A 84 -13.97 -8.26 -3.51
N GLY A 85 -13.99 -8.23 -4.84
CA GLY A 85 -15.17 -7.85 -5.63
C GLY A 85 -15.41 -6.33 -5.69
N GLU A 86 -14.53 -5.52 -5.12
CA GLU A 86 -14.63 -4.06 -5.10
C GLU A 86 -14.13 -3.48 -6.45
N LYS A 87 -14.97 -3.45 -7.48
CA LYS A 87 -14.59 -2.95 -8.84
C LYS A 87 -14.31 -1.43 -8.92
N LYS A 88 -14.49 -0.67 -7.84
CA LYS A 88 -14.47 0.81 -7.93
C LYS A 88 -13.02 1.31 -8.06
N PRO A 89 -12.65 2.09 -9.10
CA PRO A 89 -11.34 2.73 -9.16
C PRO A 89 -11.16 3.60 -7.91
N MET A 90 -9.93 3.69 -7.40
CA MET A 90 -9.62 4.61 -6.31
C MET A 90 -9.97 6.01 -6.81
N LYS A 91 -11.12 6.56 -6.37
CA LYS A 91 -11.29 8.00 -6.36
C LYS A 91 -10.10 8.48 -5.55
N ARG A 92 -9.13 9.17 -6.18
CA ARG A 92 -8.15 9.98 -5.44
C ARG A 92 -9.02 10.92 -4.62
N GLY A 93 -9.29 10.50 -3.38
CA GLY A 93 -10.18 11.20 -2.48
C GLY A 93 -9.66 12.62 -2.42
N LYS A 94 -10.58 13.57 -2.59
CA LYS A 94 -10.38 14.98 -2.27
C LYS A 94 -9.45 15.02 -1.06
N GLY A 95 -8.24 15.54 -1.25
CA GLY A 95 -7.18 15.53 -0.24
C GLY A 95 -7.74 16.04 1.08
N PHE A 96 -7.15 15.59 2.20
CA PHE A 96 -7.43 16.02 3.57
C PHE A 96 -7.85 17.49 3.61
N GLY A 97 -9.14 17.72 3.42
CA GLY A 97 -9.72 19.04 3.43
C GLY A 97 -9.68 19.41 4.88
N GLN A 98 -8.79 20.34 5.23
CA GLN A 98 -8.82 20.98 6.53
C GLN A 98 -10.29 21.25 6.88
N PRO A 99 -10.75 20.87 8.09
CA PRO A 99 -12.01 21.42 8.55
C PRO A 99 -11.84 22.92 8.50
N ARG A 100 -12.55 23.59 7.58
CA ARG A 100 -12.69 25.04 7.60
C ARG A 100 -13.25 25.31 8.99
N ARG A 101 -12.42 25.87 9.89
CA ARG A 101 -12.87 26.37 11.17
C ARG A 101 -14.06 27.28 10.86
N ALA A 102 -15.25 26.85 11.24
CA ALA A 102 -16.43 27.66 11.16
C ALA A 102 -16.12 28.93 11.97
N ALA A 103 -16.20 30.08 11.30
CA ALA A 103 -16.17 31.37 11.96
C ALA A 103 -17.36 31.39 12.92
N THR A 104 -17.09 31.25 14.21
CA THR A 104 -18.06 31.54 15.26
C THR A 104 -18.23 33.06 15.30
N SER A 105 -19.30 33.53 14.66
CA SER A 105 -19.90 34.82 14.96
C SER A 105 -20.42 34.78 16.40
N ALA A 106 -19.80 35.54 17.28
CA ALA A 106 -20.39 35.88 18.57
C ALA A 106 -21.22 37.16 18.39
N PRO A 107 -22.54 37.16 18.65
CA PRO A 107 -23.23 38.38 19.05
C PRO A 107 -22.92 38.60 20.53
N GLN A 108 -22.43 39.78 20.89
CA GLN A 108 -22.48 40.24 22.28
C GLN A 108 -23.33 41.50 22.32
N ASP A 109 -24.31 41.41 23.20
CA ASP A 109 -25.44 42.29 23.46
C ASP A 109 -25.04 43.72 23.88
N GLU A 110 -25.85 44.67 23.41
CA GLU A 110 -26.48 45.79 24.12
C GLU A 110 -25.82 46.29 25.44
N ASP A 111 -25.40 47.56 25.44
CA ASP A 111 -25.52 48.53 26.56
C ASP A 111 -25.78 49.93 25.98
#